data_AF-R5U5Z8-F1
#
_entry.id   AF-R5U5Z8-F1
#
_cell.length_a   1.000
_cell.length_b   1.000
_cell.length_c   1.000
_cell.angle_alpha   90.00
_cell.angle_beta   90.00
_cell.angle_gamma   90.00
#
_symmetry.space_group_name_H-M   'P 1'
#
loop_
_entity.id
_entity.type
_entity.pdbx_description
1 polymer ?
#
loop_
_entity_poly.entity_id
_entity_poly.type
_entity_poly.pdbx_seq_one_letter_code
_entity_poly.pdbx_strand_id
1 'polypeptide(L)'
;MVIDDMISTGHARALLALEDEEQQYTIANKIFDEKLSVRETEKLIKILKNPKKTAKKEKIEHTFIYENLEEKMKGIMGTKVNVNPKSNGKGKIEIEYYSEEELERIFDLIMSIQS
;
A
#
# COMPACT_ATOMS: atom_id res chain seq x y z
N MET A 1 -1.76 29.72 -6.79
CA MET A 1 -0.50 29.35 -6.13
C MET A 1 0.22 28.37 -7.05
N VAL A 2 1.01 28.88 -8.00
CA VAL A 2 1.91 28.05 -8.81
C VAL A 2 3.27 28.28 -8.20
N ILE A 3 3.76 27.29 -7.46
CA ILE A 3 5.10 27.31 -6.86
C ILE A 3 5.82 26.10 -7.44
N ASP A 4 6.99 26.39 -7.99
CA ASP A 4 7.86 25.52 -8.78
C ASP A 4 7.98 24.09 -8.24
N ASP A 5 8.06 23.16 -9.19
CA ASP A 5 8.55 21.78 -9.07
C ASP A 5 7.75 20.72 -8.29
N MET A 6 6.59 21.03 -7.69
CA MET A 6 5.79 19.99 -7.02
C MET A 6 4.41 19.71 -7.64
N ILE A 7 3.72 20.72 -8.18
CA ILE A 7 2.47 20.53 -8.92
C ILE A 7 2.74 20.82 -10.39
N SER A 8 3.05 19.76 -11.13
CA SER A 8 3.22 19.86 -12.59
C SER A 8 1.90 20.23 -13.29
N THR A 9 1.99 20.67 -14.54
CA THR A 9 0.83 20.91 -15.41
C THR A 9 -0.09 19.69 -15.53
N GLY A 10 0.46 18.48 -15.42
CA GLY A 10 -0.30 17.23 -15.35
C GLY A 10 -1.18 17.12 -14.11
N HIS A 11 -0.67 17.54 -12.94
CA HIS A 11 -1.45 17.58 -11.70
C HIS A 11 -2.56 18.62 -11.78
N ALA A 12 -2.27 19.81 -12.30
CA ALA A 12 -3.26 20.86 -12.49
C ALA A 12 -4.40 20.39 -13.41
N ARG A 13 -4.07 19.72 -14.52
CA ARG A 13 -5.07 19.15 -15.43
C ARG A 13 -5.93 18.07 -14.77
N ALA A 14 -5.34 17.25 -13.90
CA ALA A 14 -6.06 16.23 -13.15
C ALA A 14 -7.02 16.86 -12.13
N LEU A 15 -6.58 17.87 -11.38
CA LEU A 15 -7.39 18.59 -10.40
C LEU A 15 -8.60 19.29 -11.02
N LEU A 16 -8.43 19.88 -12.22
CA LEU A 16 -9.53 20.49 -12.98
C LEU A 16 -10.65 19.52 -13.36
N ALA A 17 -10.42 18.22 -13.25
CA ALA A 17 -11.50 17.26 -13.43
C ALA A 17 -12.53 17.33 -12.28
N LEU A 18 -12.17 17.80 -11.10
CA LEU A 18 -13.10 17.96 -9.97
C LEU A 18 -13.93 19.23 -10.14
N GLU A 19 -15.22 19.14 -9.88
CA GLU A 19 -16.16 20.28 -10.03
C GLU A 19 -16.22 21.15 -8.77
N ASP A 20 -15.75 20.65 -7.63
CA ASP A 20 -15.77 21.31 -6.32
C ASP A 20 -14.41 21.95 -6.01
N GLU A 21 -14.39 23.28 -5.83
CA GLU A 21 -13.20 24.07 -5.55
C GLU A 21 -12.58 23.74 -4.17
N GLU A 22 -13.38 23.39 -3.16
CA GLU A 22 -12.86 22.99 -1.85
C GLU A 22 -12.13 21.64 -1.93
N GLN A 23 -12.66 20.73 -2.75
CA GLN A 23 -12.00 19.43 -3.02
C GLN A 23 -10.72 19.61 -3.81
N GLN A 24 -10.70 20.50 -4.80
CA GLN A 24 -9.48 20.84 -5.53
C GLN A 24 -8.40 21.35 -4.59
N TYR A 25 -8.74 22.26 -3.67
CA TYR A 25 -7.81 22.80 -2.68
C TYR A 25 -7.29 21.72 -1.72
N THR A 26 -8.19 20.89 -1.20
CA THR A 26 -7.83 19.81 -0.27
C THR A 26 -6.88 18.81 -0.92
N ILE A 27 -7.13 18.42 -2.17
CA ILE A 27 -6.25 17.48 -2.87
C ILE A 27 -4.95 18.15 -3.29
N ALA A 28 -4.95 19.43 -3.67
CA ALA A 28 -3.71 20.16 -3.96
C ALA A 28 -2.77 20.16 -2.74
N ASN A 29 -3.31 20.41 -1.54
CA ASN A 29 -2.54 20.30 -0.30
C ASN A 29 -2.04 18.87 -0.08
N LYS A 30 -2.88 17.87 -0.34
CA LYS A 30 -2.47 16.45 -0.21
C LYS A 30 -1.37 16.05 -1.19
N ILE A 31 -1.42 16.51 -2.43
CA ILE A 31 -0.35 16.29 -3.43
C ILE A 31 0.96 16.88 -2.93
N PHE A 32 0.89 18.06 -2.30
CA PHE A 32 2.05 18.74 -1.74
C PHE A 32 2.62 17.99 -0.52
N ASP A 33 1.79 17.64 0.44
CA ASP A 33 2.20 16.98 1.69
C ASP A 33 2.73 15.55 1.45
N GLU A 34 2.08 14.80 0.57
CA GLU A 34 2.42 13.40 0.29
C GLU A 34 3.33 13.21 -0.93
N LYS A 35 3.71 14.30 -1.63
CA LYS A 35 4.54 14.29 -2.85
C LYS A 35 4.05 13.31 -3.91
N LEU A 36 2.74 13.32 -4.16
CA LEU A 36 2.11 12.38 -5.09
C LEU A 36 2.59 12.60 -6.53
N SER A 37 2.73 11.51 -7.28
CA SER A 37 2.95 11.59 -8.72
C SER A 37 1.65 11.89 -9.48
N VAL A 38 1.79 12.31 -10.75
CA VAL A 38 0.64 12.62 -11.63
C VAL A 38 -0.30 11.42 -11.74
N ARG A 39 0.26 10.20 -11.84
CA ARG A 39 -0.52 8.95 -11.95
C ARG A 39 -1.29 8.64 -10.67
N GLU A 40 -0.68 8.87 -9.51
CA GLU A 40 -1.32 8.67 -8.20
C GLU A 40 -2.44 9.69 -7.99
N THR A 41 -2.22 10.93 -8.42
CA THR A 41 -3.22 12.00 -8.39
C THR A 41 -4.43 11.67 -9.28
N GLU A 42 -4.20 11.22 -10.52
CA GLU A 42 -5.29 10.79 -11.41
C GLU A 42 -6.10 9.62 -10.83
N LYS A 43 -5.43 8.64 -10.21
CA LYS A 43 -6.10 7.53 -9.52
C LYS A 43 -6.96 8.03 -8.36
N LEU A 44 -6.41 8.90 -7.50
CA LEU A 44 -7.11 9.47 -6.35
C LEU A 44 -8.39 10.20 -6.81
N ILE A 45 -8.27 11.05 -7.83
CA ILE A 45 -9.40 11.81 -8.40
C ILE A 45 -10.44 10.89 -9.04
N LYS A 46 -10.00 9.83 -9.73
CA LYS A 46 -10.90 8.81 -10.29
C LYS A 46 -11.65 8.02 -9.22
N ILE A 47 -11.01 7.73 -8.08
CA ILE A 47 -11.66 7.07 -6.94
C ILE A 47 -12.72 8.01 -6.33
N LEU A 48 -12.39 9.29 -6.15
CA LEU A 48 -13.32 10.29 -5.61
C LEU A 48 -14.53 10.54 -6.51
N LYS A 49 -14.33 10.54 -7.84
CA LYS A 49 -15.44 10.63 -8.81
C LYS A 49 -16.30 9.37 -8.89
N ASN A 50 -15.77 8.20 -8.52
CA ASN A 50 -16.47 6.93 -8.70
C ASN A 50 -16.23 5.96 -7.52
N PRO A 51 -16.69 6.32 -6.30
CA PRO A 51 -16.36 5.59 -5.07
C PRO A 51 -16.92 4.15 -5.04
N LYS A 52 -17.87 3.81 -5.92
CA LYS A 52 -18.58 2.51 -5.91
C LYS A 52 -17.87 1.38 -6.69
N LYS A 53 -16.81 1.63 -7.48
CA LYS A 53 -16.23 0.60 -8.37
C LYS A 53 -14.79 0.17 -8.09
N THR A 54 -14.01 0.87 -7.28
CA THR A 54 -12.56 0.61 -7.12
C THR A 54 -12.17 0.00 -5.77
N ALA A 55 -12.93 0.24 -4.70
CA ALA A 55 -12.65 -0.35 -3.38
C ALA A 55 -12.72 -1.88 -3.36
N LYS A 56 -13.38 -2.51 -4.35
CA LYS A 56 -13.50 -3.95 -4.45
C LYS A 56 -12.38 -4.61 -5.25
N LYS A 57 -11.67 -3.90 -6.15
CA LYS A 57 -10.67 -4.53 -7.05
C LYS A 57 -9.25 -4.49 -6.50
N GLU A 58 -8.79 -3.34 -5.99
CA GLU A 58 -7.46 -3.24 -5.37
C GLU A 58 -7.36 -4.08 -4.10
N LYS A 59 -8.43 -4.12 -3.29
CA LYS A 59 -8.46 -4.98 -2.09
C LYS A 59 -8.31 -6.47 -2.46
N ILE A 60 -9.03 -6.96 -3.47
CA ILE A 60 -9.02 -8.39 -3.83
C ILE A 60 -7.66 -8.82 -4.42
N GLU A 61 -7.06 -8.03 -5.32
CA GLU A 61 -5.76 -8.38 -5.90
C GLU A 61 -4.62 -8.34 -4.87
N HIS A 62 -4.59 -7.33 -4.01
CA HIS A 62 -3.59 -7.26 -2.94
C HIS A 62 -3.80 -8.36 -1.91
N THR A 63 -5.04 -8.62 -1.48
CA THR A 63 -5.36 -9.72 -0.55
C THR A 63 -4.90 -11.08 -1.09
N PHE A 64 -5.15 -11.39 -2.37
CA PHE A 64 -4.74 -12.68 -2.94
C PHE A 64 -3.20 -12.88 -2.98
N ILE A 65 -2.44 -11.82 -3.27
CA ILE A 65 -0.97 -11.87 -3.25
C ILE A 65 -0.45 -12.14 -1.83
N TYR A 66 -1.00 -11.46 -0.83
CA TYR A 66 -0.58 -11.63 0.56
C TYR A 66 -1.03 -12.97 1.15
N GLU A 67 -2.22 -13.46 0.80
CA GLU A 67 -2.70 -14.80 1.19
C GLU A 67 -1.77 -15.90 0.63
N ASN A 68 -1.36 -15.81 -0.63
CA ASN A 68 -0.44 -16.79 -1.21
C ASN A 68 0.94 -16.75 -0.54
N LEU A 69 1.38 -15.56 -0.11
CA LEU A 69 2.63 -15.40 0.64
C LEU A 69 2.51 -16.00 2.05
N GLU A 70 1.40 -15.74 2.74
CA GLU A 70 1.10 -16.34 4.04
C GLU A 70 1.09 -17.86 3.98
N GLU A 71 0.42 -18.47 3.00
CA GLU A 71 0.37 -19.94 2.86
C GLU A 71 1.76 -20.54 2.65
N LYS A 72 2.58 -19.93 1.81
CA LYS A 72 3.97 -20.37 1.59
C LYS A 72 4.81 -20.23 2.84
N MET A 73 4.71 -19.10 3.55
CA MET A 73 5.45 -18.89 4.79
C MET A 73 4.99 -19.83 5.90
N LYS A 74 3.67 -20.10 6.02
CA LYS A 74 3.13 -21.12 6.93
C LYS A 74 3.71 -22.51 6.62
N GLY A 75 3.77 -22.88 5.34
CA GLY A 75 4.32 -24.17 4.90
C GLY A 75 5.81 -24.34 5.23
N ILE A 76 6.61 -23.29 5.07
CA ILE A 76 8.06 -23.32 5.37
C ILE A 76 8.31 -23.24 6.87
N MET A 77 7.63 -22.31 7.55
CA MET A 77 7.87 -22.04 8.96
C MET A 77 7.18 -23.03 9.88
N GLY A 78 6.19 -23.79 9.43
CA GLY A 78 5.47 -24.78 10.23
C GLY A 78 4.65 -24.19 11.38
N THR A 79 4.46 -22.87 11.38
CA THR A 79 3.70 -22.13 12.39
C THR A 79 2.79 -21.10 11.70
N LYS A 80 1.93 -20.45 12.48
CA LYS A 80 1.02 -19.43 11.99
C LYS A 80 1.79 -18.16 11.63
N VAL A 81 1.63 -17.74 10.37
CA VAL A 81 2.19 -16.51 9.82
C VAL A 81 1.05 -15.62 9.34
N ASN A 82 1.03 -14.35 9.75
CA ASN A 82 0.13 -13.34 9.23
C ASN A 82 0.93 -12.24 8.53
N VAL A 83 0.48 -11.83 7.35
CA VAL A 83 1.03 -10.72 6.58
C VAL A 83 0.03 -9.57 6.64
N ASN A 84 0.38 -8.55 7.40
CA ASN A 84 -0.42 -7.35 7.62
C ASN A 84 0.11 -6.20 6.75
N PRO A 85 -0.33 -6.08 5.48
CA PRO A 85 0.09 -5.00 4.60
C PRO A 85 -0.42 -3.64 5.08
N LYS A 86 0.41 -2.63 4.93
CA LYS A 86 0.10 -1.20 5.12
C LYS A 86 0.23 -0.49 3.77
N SER A 87 -0.13 0.79 3.74
CA SER A 87 -0.01 1.61 2.54
C SER A 87 1.44 1.73 2.05
N ASN A 88 1.60 1.96 0.74
CA ASN A 88 2.88 2.19 0.06
C ASN A 88 3.89 1.02 0.17
N GLY A 89 3.43 -0.23 0.08
CA GLY A 89 4.29 -1.41 0.06
C GLY A 89 4.97 -1.71 1.40
N LYS A 90 4.61 -0.99 2.46
CA LYS A 90 5.04 -1.27 3.83
C LYS A 90 4.11 -2.30 4.45
N GLY A 91 4.56 -3.01 5.48
CA GLY A 91 3.72 -3.98 6.16
C GLY A 91 4.39 -4.54 7.40
N LYS A 92 3.71 -5.48 8.05
CA LYS A 92 4.26 -6.31 9.11
C LYS A 92 4.07 -7.77 8.75
N ILE A 93 5.04 -8.59 9.07
CA ILE A 93 4.92 -10.05 9.07
C ILE A 93 4.97 -10.47 10.54
N GLU A 94 3.95 -11.19 10.98
CA GLU A 94 3.81 -11.68 12.34
C GLU A 94 3.91 -13.21 12.29
N ILE A 95 4.89 -13.76 12.98
CA ILE A 95 5.14 -15.20 13.06
C ILE A 95 4.90 -15.58 14.52
N GLU A 96 3.91 -16.43 14.77
CA GLU A 96 3.64 -16.94 16.11
C GLU A 96 4.60 -18.11 16.43
N TYR A 97 5.05 -18.22 17.67
CA TYR A 97 5.81 -19.36 18.16
C TYR A 97 5.23 -19.78 19.52
N TYR A 98 5.27 -21.06 19.81
CA TYR A 98 4.65 -21.64 21.01
C TYR A 98 5.68 -22.28 21.96
N SER A 99 6.96 -22.32 21.58
CA SER A 99 8.08 -22.74 22.43
C SER A 99 9.37 -21.98 22.11
N GLU A 100 10.33 -22.02 23.02
CA GLU A 100 11.68 -21.49 22.78
C GLU A 100 12.40 -22.23 21.65
N GLU A 101 12.20 -23.56 21.56
CA GLU A 101 12.75 -24.40 20.47
C GLU A 101 12.20 -23.99 19.10
N GLU A 102 10.92 -23.62 19.01
CA GLU A 102 10.34 -23.11 17.75
C GLU A 102 10.94 -21.76 17.36
N LEU A 103 11.17 -20.87 18.32
CA LEU A 103 11.79 -19.58 18.08
C LEU A 103 13.22 -19.74 17.53
N GLU A 104 14.03 -20.61 18.14
CA GLU A 104 15.39 -20.91 17.67
C GLU A 104 15.37 -21.48 16.24
N ARG A 105 14.50 -22.45 15.96
CA ARG A 105 14.37 -23.02 14.60
C ARG A 105 13.95 -21.96 13.57
N ILE A 106 13.02 -21.08 13.91
CA ILE A 106 12.58 -19.99 13.03
C ILE A 106 13.73 -19.02 12.76
N PHE A 107 14.51 -18.69 13.79
CA PHE A 107 15.69 -17.85 13.66
C PHE A 107 16.73 -18.47 12.71
N ASP A 108 17.04 -19.76 12.88
CA ASP A 108 17.98 -20.49 12.01
C ASP A 108 17.51 -20.52 10.55
N LEU A 109 16.20 -20.73 10.32
CA LEU A 109 15.59 -20.67 8.99
C LEU A 109 15.74 -19.30 8.32
N ILE A 110 15.67 -18.21 9.10
CA ILE A 110 15.87 -16.85 8.57
C ILE A 110 17.35 -16.64 8.25
N MET A 111 18.25 -17.11 9.11
CA MET A 111 19.69 -16.97 8.92
C MET A 111 20.25 -17.82 7.77
N SER A 112 19.63 -18.96 7.45
CA SER A 112 20.08 -19.80 6.33
C SER A 112 19.97 -19.14 4.95
N ILE A 113 19.24 -18.03 4.84
CA ILE A 113 19.05 -17.26 3.60
C ILE A 113 20.27 -16.35 3.31
N GLN A 114 21.16 -16.11 4.28
CA GLN A 114 22.36 -15.27 4.11
C GLN A 114 23.60 -16.00 3.56
N SER A 115 23.52 -17.29 3.22
CA SER A 115 24.66 -18.07 2.68
C SER A 115 24.67 -18.17 1.16
#